data_AF-A0A0J6ZQK0-F1
#
_entry.id   AF-A0A0J6ZQK0-F1
#
_cell.length_a   1.000
_cell.length_b   1.000
_cell.length_c   1.000
_cell.angle_alpha   90.00
_cell.angle_beta   90.00
_cell.angle_gamma   90.00
#
_symmetry.space_group_name_H-M   'P 1'
#
loop_
_entity.id
_entity.type
_entity.pdbx_description
1 polymer ?
#
loop_
_entity_poly.entity_id
_entity_poly.type
_entity_poly.pdbx_seq_one_letter_code
_entity_poly.pdbx_strand_id
1 'polypeptide(L)'
;MSYLSKWLSLFPNVIGNQTRPENGIDNTIEYNTDGFPQRMANDPVRYDLENAMASQLFSNDERLKEDIKKSATAASDELATAVADHNKSIGAHSDIRTKIGTDIGTHNKDTVAHADIRTKIGTDIGTHNKDTVAHADIRTKIGTDISAHNKDTAAHTDIRQLVSDTVRVTTTANKPASMIDNGLWCEIVS
;
A
#
# COMPACT_ATOMS: atom_id res chain seq x y z
N MET A 1 -10.84 19.95 58.29
CA MET A 1 -10.43 20.13 59.71
C MET A 1 -10.05 18.82 60.45
N SER A 2 -9.92 17.67 59.79
CA SER A 2 -9.53 16.41 60.47
C SER A 2 -8.02 16.32 60.77
N TYR A 3 -7.20 17.03 59.97
CA TYR A 3 -5.76 16.84 59.99
C TYR A 3 -5.05 17.51 61.17
N LEU A 4 -5.55 18.64 61.68
CA LEU A 4 -4.98 19.29 62.87
C LEU A 4 -5.18 18.42 64.13
N SER A 5 -6.30 17.69 64.19
CA SER A 5 -6.67 16.85 65.33
C SER A 5 -5.71 15.71 65.57
N LYS A 6 -5.11 15.11 64.53
CA LYS A 6 -4.14 14.01 64.69
C LYS A 6 -2.80 14.46 65.28
N TRP A 7 -2.51 15.77 65.27
CA TRP A 7 -1.25 16.32 65.78
C TRP A 7 -1.32 16.78 67.23
N LEU A 8 -2.51 16.97 67.80
CA LEU A 8 -2.69 17.57 69.14
C LEU A 8 -1.97 16.82 70.27
N SER A 9 -1.79 15.50 70.15
CA SER A 9 -1.08 14.69 71.15
C SER A 9 0.44 14.90 71.13
N LEU A 10 1.00 15.23 69.95
CA LEU A 10 2.42 15.47 69.75
C LEU A 10 2.74 16.97 69.85
N PHE A 11 1.91 17.81 69.26
CA PHE A 11 1.98 19.27 69.24
C PHE A 11 0.80 19.90 70.01
N PRO A 12 0.89 20.02 71.35
CA PRO A 12 -0.18 20.61 72.15
C PRO A 12 -0.36 22.11 71.83
N ASN A 13 -1.59 22.59 72.00
CA ASN A 13 -1.97 23.98 71.73
C ASN A 13 -1.37 24.99 72.70
N VAL A 14 -0.91 24.56 73.88
CA VAL A 14 -0.27 25.43 74.88
C VAL A 14 0.93 24.73 75.48
N ILE A 15 2.07 25.43 75.54
CA ILE A 15 3.28 24.98 76.25
C ILE A 15 3.79 26.14 77.10
N GLY A 16 3.73 25.98 78.42
CA GLY A 16 4.06 27.06 79.35
C GLY A 16 3.10 28.24 79.20
N ASN A 17 3.64 29.42 78.88
CA ASN A 17 2.89 30.65 78.64
C ASN A 17 2.64 30.97 77.16
N GLN A 18 3.00 30.06 76.24
CA GLN A 18 2.81 30.25 74.81
C GLN A 18 1.63 29.41 74.30
N THR A 19 0.75 30.07 73.55
CA THR A 19 -0.33 29.41 72.80
C THR A 19 0.11 29.27 71.35
N ARG A 20 -0.06 28.06 70.81
CA ARG A 20 0.25 27.77 69.40
C ARG A 20 -0.72 28.56 68.52
N PRO A 21 -0.23 29.27 67.48
CA PRO A 21 -1.09 29.98 66.55
C PRO A 21 -2.09 29.03 65.89
N GLU A 22 -3.35 29.44 65.79
CA GLU A 22 -4.41 28.64 65.14
C GLU A 22 -4.23 28.55 63.62
N ASN A 23 -3.48 29.50 63.05
CA ASN A 23 -3.12 29.52 61.64
C ASN A 23 -1.83 28.70 61.43
N GLY A 24 -1.80 27.83 60.42
CA GLY A 24 -0.59 27.13 59.99
C GLY A 24 0.55 28.09 59.60
N ILE A 25 1.75 27.57 59.34
CA ILE A 25 2.83 28.40 58.75
C ILE A 25 2.30 29.03 57.45
N ASP A 26 2.48 30.35 57.31
CA ASP A 26 2.04 31.15 56.16
C ASP A 26 2.47 30.47 54.83
N ASN A 27 1.47 30.17 54.01
CA ASN A 27 1.59 29.46 52.73
C ASN A 27 1.32 30.38 51.52
N THR A 28 1.56 31.69 51.66
CA THR A 28 1.47 32.66 50.54
C THR A 28 2.50 32.42 49.42
N ILE A 29 3.22 31.29 49.47
CA ILE A 29 3.87 30.63 48.34
C ILE A 29 3.22 29.23 48.23
N GLU A 30 2.64 28.86 47.07
CA GLU A 30 2.00 27.54 46.81
C GLU A 30 2.91 26.37 47.27
N TYR A 31 2.51 25.30 47.98
CA TYR A 31 1.21 24.69 48.33
C TYR A 31 1.37 23.93 49.67
N ASN A 32 0.38 24.01 50.59
CA ASN A 32 0.01 22.97 51.57
C ASN A 32 -1.40 23.31 52.08
N THR A 33 -2.38 22.42 51.93
CA THR A 33 -3.80 22.80 52.10
C THR A 33 -4.32 22.78 53.53
N ASP A 34 -3.62 22.14 54.49
CA ASP A 34 -3.99 22.20 55.92
C ASP A 34 -2.77 22.43 56.86
N GLY A 35 -1.56 22.59 56.30
CA GLY A 35 -0.36 23.01 57.04
C GLY A 35 0.28 21.95 57.96
N PHE A 36 1.58 22.10 58.22
CA PHE A 36 2.26 21.41 59.32
C PHE A 36 2.09 22.24 60.60
N PRO A 37 1.93 21.63 61.80
CA PRO A 37 1.95 22.38 63.05
C PRO A 37 3.24 23.21 63.18
N GLN A 38 3.13 24.51 63.47
CA GLN A 38 4.30 25.37 63.67
C GLN A 38 5.01 24.96 64.96
N ARG A 39 6.33 24.83 64.99
CA ARG A 39 7.08 24.64 66.26
C ARG A 39 7.04 25.92 67.10
N MET A 40 6.98 25.79 68.43
CA MET A 40 7.14 26.91 69.36
C MET A 40 8.55 26.93 69.96
N ALA A 41 9.01 28.08 70.45
CA ALA A 41 10.35 28.21 71.05
C ALA A 41 10.54 27.27 72.26
N ASN A 42 9.46 26.91 72.94
CA ASN A 42 9.46 26.04 74.11
C ASN A 42 9.05 24.60 73.79
N ASP A 43 8.92 24.20 72.51
CA ASP A 43 8.60 22.81 72.16
C ASP A 43 9.72 21.89 72.70
N PRO A 44 9.41 20.91 73.57
CA PRO A 44 10.42 19.99 74.06
C PRO A 44 11.01 19.21 72.88
N VAL A 45 12.34 19.10 72.79
CA VAL A 45 12.99 18.20 71.83
C VAL A 45 12.70 16.76 72.26
N ARG A 46 11.60 16.19 71.75
CA ARG A 46 11.25 14.77 71.92
C ARG A 46 11.39 14.07 70.58
N TYR A 47 12.05 12.92 70.55
CA TYR A 47 12.28 12.17 69.32
C TYR A 47 10.97 11.82 68.57
N ASP A 48 9.85 11.64 69.30
CA ASP A 48 8.53 11.40 68.71
C ASP A 48 8.07 12.54 67.78
N LEU A 49 8.35 13.80 68.14
CA LEU A 49 7.98 14.99 67.37
C LEU A 49 8.76 15.07 66.05
N GLU A 50 10.07 14.79 66.10
CA GLU A 50 10.95 14.78 64.94
C GLU A 50 10.61 13.63 63.99
N ASN A 51 10.37 12.44 64.53
CA ASN A 51 10.00 11.26 63.75
C ASN A 51 8.64 11.43 63.06
N ALA A 52 7.66 12.05 63.72
CA ALA A 52 6.35 12.28 63.12
C ALA A 52 6.41 13.34 62.01
N MET A 53 7.25 14.37 62.18
CA MET A 53 7.54 15.37 61.14
C MET A 53 8.17 14.73 59.90
N ALA A 54 9.23 13.95 60.09
CA ALA A 54 9.94 13.26 59.03
C ALA A 54 9.05 12.26 58.29
N SER A 55 8.28 11.45 59.03
CA SER A 55 7.36 10.45 58.44
C SER A 55 6.33 11.07 57.49
N GLN A 56 5.80 12.23 57.84
CA GLN A 56 4.86 12.93 56.98
C GLN A 56 5.54 13.54 55.75
N LEU A 57 6.76 14.07 55.88
CA LEU A 57 7.53 14.58 54.73
C LEU A 57 7.78 13.46 53.72
N PHE A 58 8.22 12.29 54.18
CA PHE A 58 8.40 11.12 53.31
C PHE A 58 7.08 10.63 52.70
N SER A 59 5.98 10.65 53.46
CA SER A 59 4.65 10.30 52.94
C SER A 59 4.16 11.28 51.87
N ASN A 60 4.42 12.58 52.04
CA ASN A 60 4.07 13.60 51.06
C ASN A 60 4.92 13.48 49.79
N ASP A 61 6.21 13.18 49.92
CA ASP A 61 7.11 12.95 48.80
C ASP A 61 6.67 11.76 47.93
N GLU A 62 6.34 10.62 48.56
CA GLU A 62 5.87 9.44 47.80
C GLU A 62 4.54 9.71 47.09
N ARG A 63 3.59 10.40 47.75
CA ARG A 63 2.33 10.82 47.11
C ARG A 63 2.57 11.76 45.93
N LEU A 64 3.46 12.75 46.08
CA LEU A 64 3.80 13.67 45.01
C LEU A 64 4.39 12.90 43.81
N LYS A 65 5.25 11.93 44.05
CA LYS A 65 5.82 11.05 43.03
C LYS A 65 4.76 10.20 42.33
N GLU A 66 3.77 9.68 43.05
CA GLU A 66 2.62 8.98 42.46
C GLU A 66 1.78 9.90 41.56
N ASP A 67 1.47 11.11 42.03
CA ASP A 67 0.70 12.10 41.27
C ASP A 67 1.44 12.55 40.00
N ILE A 68 2.76 12.75 40.07
CA ILE A 68 3.62 13.04 38.91
C ILE A 68 3.56 11.89 37.91
N LYS A 69 3.73 10.65 38.36
CA LYS A 69 3.67 9.47 37.47
C LYS A 69 2.32 9.36 36.78
N LYS A 70 1.23 9.54 37.54
CA LYS A 70 -0.14 9.50 37.01
C LYS A 70 -0.36 10.57 35.95
N SER A 71 0.11 11.79 36.20
CA SER A 71 0.00 12.91 35.27
C SER A 71 0.83 12.66 33.99
N ALA A 72 2.02 12.09 34.13
CA ALA A 72 2.87 11.72 32.99
C ALA A 72 2.21 10.65 32.11
N THR A 73 1.61 9.62 32.71
CA THR A 73 0.85 8.59 31.97
C THR A 73 -0.34 9.21 31.24
N ALA A 74 -1.15 10.03 31.92
CA ALA A 74 -2.31 10.67 31.31
C ALA A 74 -1.91 11.56 30.10
N ALA A 75 -0.86 12.37 30.24
CA ALA A 75 -0.35 13.20 29.16
C ALA A 75 0.16 12.37 27.97
N SER A 76 0.80 11.23 28.24
CA SER A 76 1.23 10.29 27.20
C SER A 76 0.04 9.69 26.44
N ASP A 77 -1.01 9.29 27.15
CA ASP A 77 -2.21 8.70 26.55
C ASP A 77 -3.01 9.73 25.73
N GLU A 78 -3.12 10.97 26.22
CA GLU A 78 -3.72 12.08 25.48
C GLU A 78 -2.94 12.39 24.21
N LEU A 79 -1.60 12.42 24.28
CA LEU A 79 -0.75 12.62 23.11
C LEU A 79 -0.91 11.49 22.09
N ALA A 80 -0.92 10.24 22.54
CA ALA A 80 -1.12 9.08 21.68
C ALA A 80 -2.48 9.15 20.94
N THR A 81 -3.53 9.55 21.65
CA THR A 81 -4.87 9.75 21.08
C THR A 81 -4.87 10.89 20.06
N ALA A 82 -4.29 12.04 20.38
CA ALA A 82 -4.21 13.19 19.49
C ALA A 82 -3.47 12.86 18.18
N VAL A 83 -2.36 12.11 18.25
CA VAL A 83 -1.61 11.66 17.07
C VAL A 83 -2.45 10.70 16.23
N ALA A 84 -3.15 9.75 16.87
CA ALA A 84 -4.02 8.81 16.16
C ALA A 84 -5.15 9.53 15.41
N ASP A 85 -5.76 10.54 16.03
CA ASP A 85 -6.83 11.34 15.42
C ASP A 85 -6.32 12.24 14.31
N HIS A 86 -5.14 12.86 14.48
CA HIS A 86 -4.46 13.62 13.43
C HIS A 86 -4.23 12.75 12.18
N ASN A 87 -3.75 11.51 12.35
CA ASN A 87 -3.47 10.61 11.22
C ASN A 87 -4.73 10.13 10.49
N LYS A 88 -5.87 10.01 11.19
CA LYS A 88 -7.17 9.68 10.58
C LYS A 88 -7.86 10.89 9.95
N SER A 89 -7.52 12.09 10.42
CA SER A 89 -8.13 13.32 9.95
C SER A 89 -7.87 13.52 8.46
N ILE A 90 -8.96 13.63 7.70
CA ILE A 90 -8.86 14.06 6.31
C ILE A 90 -8.22 15.45 6.29
N GLY A 91 -8.60 16.39 7.15
CA GLY A 91 -8.04 17.74 7.15
C GLY A 91 -6.50 17.82 7.36
N ALA A 92 -5.92 16.93 8.17
CA ALA A 92 -4.53 17.04 8.62
C ALA A 92 -3.49 17.07 7.48
N HIS A 93 -3.74 16.34 6.39
CA HIS A 93 -2.82 16.24 5.24
C HIS A 93 -3.45 16.76 3.92
N SER A 94 -4.32 17.79 3.99
CA SER A 94 -4.99 18.34 2.80
C SER A 94 -4.01 18.81 1.72
N ASP A 95 -2.95 19.49 2.14
CA ASP A 95 -2.01 20.15 1.23
C ASP A 95 -1.18 19.12 0.48
N ILE A 96 -0.72 18.08 1.19
CA ILE A 96 0.01 16.94 0.60
C ILE A 96 -0.88 16.21 -0.41
N ARG A 97 -2.14 15.90 -0.07
CA ARG A 97 -3.06 15.22 -1.00
C ARG A 97 -3.37 16.08 -2.23
N THR A 98 -3.54 17.39 -2.04
CA THR A 98 -3.77 18.35 -3.13
C THR A 98 -2.56 18.40 -4.05
N LYS A 99 -1.35 18.46 -3.49
CA LYS A 99 -0.11 18.45 -4.27
C LYS A 99 0.04 17.15 -5.08
N ILE A 100 -0.15 15.98 -4.45
CA ILE A 100 -0.10 14.68 -5.12
C ILE A 100 -1.14 14.62 -6.25
N GLY A 101 -2.38 15.04 -6.00
CA GLY A 101 -3.43 15.06 -7.02
C GLY A 101 -3.09 15.97 -8.20
N THR A 102 -2.49 17.12 -7.92
CA THR A 102 -2.01 18.07 -8.94
C THR A 102 -0.87 17.48 -9.75
N ASP A 103 0.11 16.84 -9.10
CA ASP A 103 1.27 16.25 -9.75
C ASP A 103 0.88 15.08 -10.64
N ILE A 104 0.03 14.16 -10.15
CA ILE A 104 -0.54 13.07 -10.96
C ILE A 104 -1.34 13.64 -12.13
N GLY A 105 -2.18 14.64 -11.86
CA GLY A 105 -3.00 15.29 -12.88
C GLY A 105 -2.19 16.02 -13.95
N THR A 106 -0.99 16.51 -13.60
CA THR A 106 -0.04 17.14 -14.51
C THR A 106 0.70 16.08 -15.31
N HIS A 107 1.25 15.06 -14.65
CA HIS A 107 1.93 13.94 -15.30
C HIS A 107 1.02 13.25 -16.34
N ASN A 108 -0.24 12.99 -16.00
CA ASN A 108 -1.17 12.33 -16.92
C ASN A 108 -1.57 13.20 -18.12
N LYS A 109 -1.48 14.53 -17.99
CA LYS A 109 -1.68 15.48 -19.10
C LYS A 109 -0.38 15.85 -19.80
N ASP A 110 0.77 15.40 -19.28
CA ASP A 110 2.06 15.66 -19.88
C ASP A 110 2.16 14.89 -21.19
N THR A 111 1.80 15.61 -22.25
CA THR A 111 1.84 15.08 -23.60
C THR A 111 3.27 14.80 -24.06
N VAL A 112 4.29 15.38 -23.43
CA VAL A 112 5.71 15.21 -23.76
C VAL A 112 6.24 13.90 -23.18
N ALA A 113 5.94 13.58 -21.92
CA ALA A 113 6.37 12.31 -21.30
C ALA A 113 5.86 11.07 -22.06
N HIS A 114 4.65 11.13 -22.59
CA HIS A 114 4.11 10.06 -23.43
C HIS A 114 4.42 10.23 -24.94
N ALA A 115 5.03 11.35 -25.35
CA ALA A 115 5.38 11.59 -26.75
C ALA A 115 6.48 10.65 -27.22
N ASP A 116 7.48 10.37 -26.39
CA ASP A 116 8.60 9.49 -26.75
C ASP A 116 8.12 8.06 -27.01
N ILE A 117 7.23 7.54 -26.16
CA ILE A 117 6.61 6.22 -26.34
C ILE A 117 5.79 6.19 -27.62
N ARG A 118 4.92 7.20 -27.85
CA ARG A 118 4.12 7.27 -29.09
C ARG A 118 5.00 7.37 -30.33
N THR A 119 6.08 8.14 -30.27
CA THR A 119 7.04 8.32 -31.36
C THR A 119 7.76 7.01 -31.66
N LYS A 120 8.23 6.31 -30.62
CA LYS A 120 8.88 5.00 -30.77
C LYS A 120 7.93 3.98 -31.39
N ILE A 121 6.72 3.83 -30.85
CA ILE A 121 5.69 2.93 -31.40
C ILE A 121 5.36 3.28 -32.85
N GLY A 122 5.14 4.57 -33.14
CA GLY A 122 4.86 5.04 -34.49
C GLY A 122 6.00 4.76 -35.47
N THR A 123 7.25 4.90 -35.01
CA THR A 123 8.45 4.62 -35.80
C THR A 123 8.62 3.12 -36.03
N ASP A 124 8.44 2.29 -35.01
CA ASP A 124 8.58 0.84 -35.09
C ASP A 124 7.51 0.25 -36.04
N ILE A 125 6.24 0.65 -35.89
CA ILE A 125 5.14 0.28 -36.82
C ILE A 125 5.44 0.80 -38.23
N GLY A 126 5.86 2.07 -38.33
CA GLY A 126 6.18 2.70 -39.62
C GLY A 126 7.34 2.03 -40.35
N THR A 127 8.31 1.49 -39.61
CA THR A 127 9.46 0.74 -40.13
C THR A 127 9.02 -0.64 -40.58
N HIS A 128 8.32 -1.39 -39.72
CA HIS A 128 7.76 -2.70 -40.07
C HIS A 128 6.90 -2.63 -41.34
N ASN A 129 6.00 -1.64 -41.44
CA ASN A 129 5.12 -1.51 -42.60
C ASN A 129 5.83 -1.06 -43.88
N LYS A 130 6.99 -0.39 -43.75
CA LYS A 130 7.84 -0.02 -44.88
C LYS A 130 8.94 -1.03 -45.16
N ASP A 131 9.04 -2.11 -44.39
CA ASP A 131 9.98 -3.18 -44.64
C ASP A 131 9.56 -3.95 -45.90
N THR A 132 9.95 -3.38 -47.04
CA THR A 132 9.69 -3.94 -48.36
C THR A 132 10.49 -5.20 -48.59
N VAL A 133 11.60 -5.42 -47.86
CA VAL A 133 12.49 -6.57 -48.02
C VAL A 133 11.82 -7.79 -47.42
N ALA A 134 11.39 -7.75 -46.15
CA ALA A 134 10.71 -8.87 -45.51
C ALA A 134 9.43 -9.27 -46.26
N HIS A 135 8.62 -8.28 -46.68
CA HIS A 135 7.42 -8.56 -47.48
C HIS A 135 7.74 -9.09 -48.89
N ALA A 136 8.85 -8.66 -49.51
CA ALA A 136 9.29 -9.20 -50.80
C ALA A 136 9.80 -10.64 -50.67
N ASP A 137 10.51 -10.97 -49.61
CA ASP A 137 11.00 -12.32 -49.34
C ASP A 137 9.83 -13.29 -49.13
N ILE A 138 8.81 -12.89 -48.35
CA ILE A 138 7.58 -13.68 -48.18
C ILE A 138 6.89 -13.90 -49.52
N ARG A 139 6.70 -12.85 -50.34
CA ARG A 139 6.09 -12.99 -51.68
C ARG A 139 6.90 -13.90 -52.59
N THR A 140 8.23 -13.78 -52.54
CA THR A 140 9.16 -14.60 -53.33
C THR A 140 9.07 -16.06 -52.92
N LYS A 141 9.03 -16.33 -51.61
CA LYS A 141 8.89 -17.68 -51.08
C LYS A 141 7.56 -18.31 -51.48
N ILE A 142 6.44 -17.58 -51.31
CA ILE A 142 5.11 -18.03 -51.74
C ILE A 142 5.11 -18.31 -53.25
N GLY A 143 5.64 -17.40 -54.07
CA GLY A 143 5.70 -17.57 -55.52
C GLY A 143 6.55 -18.76 -55.95
N THR A 144 7.67 -18.99 -55.25
CA THR A 144 8.55 -20.15 -55.47
C THR A 144 7.84 -21.45 -55.11
N ASP A 145 7.19 -21.50 -53.94
CA ASP A 145 6.50 -22.69 -53.46
C ASP A 145 5.29 -23.05 -54.35
N ILE A 146 4.51 -22.05 -54.79
CA ILE A 146 3.45 -22.23 -55.78
C ILE A 146 4.03 -22.78 -57.10
N SER A 147 5.12 -22.19 -57.59
CA SER A 147 5.75 -22.62 -58.84
C SER A 147 6.31 -24.04 -58.77
N ALA A 148 6.88 -24.41 -57.61
CA ALA A 148 7.39 -25.74 -57.35
C ALA A 148 6.23 -26.75 -57.30
N HIS A 149 5.18 -26.47 -56.53
CA HIS A 149 3.97 -27.29 -56.46
C HIS A 149 3.35 -27.52 -57.84
N ASN A 150 3.20 -26.46 -58.65
CA ASN A 150 2.59 -26.58 -59.98
C ASN A 150 3.42 -27.41 -60.98
N LYS A 151 4.72 -27.57 -60.74
CA LYS A 151 5.62 -28.41 -61.54
C LYS A 151 5.80 -29.81 -60.96
N ASP A 152 5.38 -30.01 -59.72
CA ASP A 152 5.52 -31.30 -59.06
C ASP A 152 4.51 -32.27 -59.67
N THR A 153 5.05 -33.20 -60.46
CA THR A 153 4.29 -34.30 -61.02
C THR A 153 3.58 -35.06 -59.89
N ALA A 154 4.25 -35.39 -58.79
CA ALA A 154 3.65 -36.16 -57.71
C ALA A 154 2.42 -35.46 -57.11
N ALA A 155 2.50 -34.14 -56.89
CA ALA A 155 1.43 -33.32 -56.32
C ALA A 155 0.12 -33.34 -57.12
N HIS A 156 0.16 -33.58 -58.44
CA HIS A 156 -1.01 -33.57 -59.32
C HIS A 156 -1.37 -34.97 -59.85
N THR A 157 -0.92 -36.04 -59.19
CA THR A 157 -1.09 -37.43 -59.68
C THR A 157 -2.54 -37.90 -59.62
N ASP A 158 -3.23 -37.61 -58.54
CA ASP A 158 -4.65 -37.91 -58.33
C ASP A 158 -5.55 -37.21 -59.37
N ILE A 159 -5.32 -35.92 -59.62
CA ILE A 159 -6.06 -35.15 -60.64
C ILE A 159 -5.81 -35.73 -62.03
N ARG A 160 -4.54 -36.04 -62.36
CA ARG A 160 -4.23 -36.65 -63.65
C ARG A 160 -4.88 -38.02 -63.80
N GLN A 161 -4.91 -38.83 -62.75
CA GLN A 161 -5.59 -40.13 -62.77
C GLN A 161 -7.09 -39.95 -63.01
N LEU A 162 -7.73 -39.02 -62.31
CA LEU A 162 -9.15 -38.71 -62.51
C LEU A 162 -9.46 -38.25 -63.93
N VAL A 163 -8.61 -37.40 -64.53
CA VAL A 163 -8.75 -36.97 -65.93
C VAL A 163 -8.60 -38.17 -66.87
N SER A 164 -7.56 -39.00 -66.68
CA SER A 164 -7.36 -40.21 -67.48
C SER A 164 -8.54 -41.17 -67.38
N ASP A 165 -9.05 -41.43 -66.18
CA ASP A 165 -10.20 -42.30 -65.93
C ASP A 165 -11.47 -41.74 -66.61
N THR A 166 -11.69 -40.42 -66.52
CA THR A 166 -12.83 -39.73 -67.15
C THR A 166 -12.78 -39.78 -68.67
N VAL A 167 -11.61 -39.51 -69.25
CA VAL A 167 -11.38 -39.63 -70.71
C VAL A 167 -11.63 -41.06 -71.15
N ARG A 168 -11.10 -42.05 -70.43
CA ARG A 168 -11.28 -43.48 -70.73
C ARG A 168 -12.76 -43.87 -70.74
N VAL A 169 -13.52 -43.50 -69.71
CA VAL A 169 -14.96 -43.78 -69.64
C VAL A 169 -15.72 -43.13 -70.79
N THR A 170 -15.41 -41.89 -71.14
CA THR A 170 -16.07 -41.17 -72.24
C THR A 170 -15.77 -41.83 -73.60
N THR A 171 -14.54 -42.29 -73.81
CA THR A 171 -14.17 -43.03 -75.03
C THR A 171 -14.87 -44.39 -75.12
N THR A 172 -14.98 -45.13 -74.00
CA THR A 172 -15.68 -46.41 -73.98
C THR A 172 -17.20 -46.25 -74.14
N ALA A 173 -17.80 -45.22 -73.52
CA ALA A 173 -19.23 -44.92 -73.61
C ALA A 173 -19.65 -44.44 -75.01
N ASN A 174 -18.76 -43.73 -75.73
CA ASN A 174 -19.01 -43.26 -77.10
C ASN A 174 -18.58 -44.28 -78.17
N LYS A 175 -18.25 -45.53 -77.80
CA LYS A 175 -17.96 -46.60 -78.76
C LYS A 175 -19.24 -46.92 -79.56
N PRO A 176 -19.26 -46.72 -80.90
CA PRO A 176 -20.42 -47.07 -81.71
C PRO A 176 -20.63 -48.59 -81.68
N ALA A 177 -21.87 -49.04 -81.51
CA ALA A 177 -22.20 -50.47 -81.42
C ALA A 177 -21.68 -51.28 -82.62
N SER A 178 -21.55 -50.66 -83.80
CA SER A 178 -21.00 -51.26 -85.01
C SER A 178 -19.50 -51.63 -84.94
N MET A 179 -18.79 -51.15 -83.92
CA MET A 179 -17.34 -51.35 -83.75
C MET A 179 -16.98 -52.25 -82.56
N ILE A 180 -17.96 -52.91 -81.94
CA ILE A 180 -17.71 -53.81 -80.81
C ILE A 180 -17.02 -55.11 -81.25
N ASP A 181 -17.36 -55.63 -82.43
CA ASP A 181 -16.91 -56.97 -82.87
C ASP A 181 -15.87 -56.99 -84.00
N ASN A 182 -15.52 -55.83 -84.58
CA ASN A 182 -14.66 -55.77 -85.77
C ASN A 182 -13.19 -55.41 -85.49
N GLY A 183 -12.77 -55.30 -84.22
CA GLY A 183 -11.37 -55.02 -83.85
C GLY A 183 -10.79 -53.69 -84.34
N LEU A 184 -11.61 -52.81 -84.93
CA LEU A 184 -11.19 -51.55 -85.55
C LEU A 184 -11.18 -50.35 -84.58
N TRP A 185 -11.45 -50.55 -83.30
CA TRP A 185 -11.34 -49.50 -82.29
C TRP A 185 -9.97 -49.55 -81.63
N CYS A 186 -9.15 -48.54 -81.88
CA CYS A 186 -7.88 -48.36 -81.17
C CYS A 186 -8.19 -47.69 -79.83
N GLU A 187 -8.06 -48.42 -78.73
CA GLU A 187 -7.99 -47.80 -77.42
C GLU A 187 -6.70 -46.99 -77.34
N ILE A 188 -6.82 -45.67 -77.15
CA ILE A 188 -5.68 -44.86 -76.76
C ILE A 188 -5.39 -45.23 -75.30
N VAL A 189 -4.47 -46.17 -75.12
CA VAL A 189 -3.88 -46.46 -73.81
C VAL A 189 -2.71 -45.50 -73.66
N SER A 190 -2.92 -44.42 -72.91
CA SER A 190 -1.84 -43.54 -72.42
C SER A 190 -1.45 -43.94 -71.00
#